data_AF-A0A7Y5CL08-F1
#
_entry.id   AF-A0A7Y5CL08-F1
#
_cell.length_a   1.000
_cell.length_b   1.000
_cell.length_c   1.000
_cell.angle_alpha   90.00
_cell.angle_beta   90.00
_cell.angle_gamma   90.00
#
_symmetry.space_group_name_H-M   'P 1'
#
loop_
_entity.id
_entity.type
_entity.pdbx_description
1 polymer ?
#
loop_
_entity_poly.entity_id
_entity_poly.type
_entity_poly.pdbx_seq_one_letter_code
_entity_poly.pdbx_strand_id
1 'polypeptide(L)'
;MKKSQSGPCGLYCGACGALDCDGCRSDRVDDWVKQCSFRQCAREKNIDFCCFCLDYPCEALHEFMNDKWPHHWTMQPNLECIKKNGVEKWLLAQQQEWSCKSCAAAIYWYQKRCRCGQQLDAWELPA
;
A
#
# COMPACT_ATOMS: atom_id res chain seq x y z
N MET A 1 -8.84 -10.20 -6.46
CA MET A 1 -8.14 -9.63 -5.29
C MET A 1 -6.66 -9.98 -5.42
N LYS A 2 -5.74 -9.06 -5.08
CA LYS A 2 -4.29 -9.33 -5.12
C LYS A 2 -3.95 -10.54 -4.23
N LYS A 3 -2.93 -11.33 -4.58
CA LYS A 3 -2.46 -12.44 -3.72
C LYS A 3 -1.74 -11.90 -2.48
N SER A 4 -0.90 -10.89 -2.66
CA SER A 4 -0.27 -10.15 -1.57
C SER A 4 -0.99 -8.82 -1.36
N GLN A 5 -1.44 -8.58 -0.13
CA GLN A 5 -2.19 -7.37 0.23
C GLN A 5 -1.33 -6.21 0.70
N SER A 6 -0.04 -6.42 0.95
CA SER A 6 0.84 -5.40 1.50
C SER A 6 2.24 -5.40 0.88
N GLY A 7 2.88 -4.24 0.93
CA GLY A 7 4.32 -4.08 0.70
C GLY A 7 5.07 -3.88 2.02
N PRO A 8 6.38 -4.15 2.06
CA PRO A 8 7.20 -3.91 3.25
C PRO A 8 7.22 -2.44 3.66
N CYS A 9 7.02 -1.54 2.71
CA CYS A 9 6.93 -0.10 2.93
C CYS A 9 5.62 0.35 3.59
N GLY A 10 4.65 -0.55 3.83
CA GLY A 10 3.37 -0.22 4.46
C GLY A 10 2.30 0.28 3.50
N LEU A 11 2.53 0.26 2.18
CA LEU A 11 1.44 0.42 1.21
C LEU A 11 0.51 -0.79 1.22
N TYR A 12 -0.79 -0.52 1.14
CA TYR A 12 -1.83 -1.54 0.97
C TYR A 12 -2.03 -1.86 -0.52
N CYS A 13 -1.40 -2.93 -1.00
CA CYS A 13 -1.49 -3.35 -2.41
C CYS A 13 -2.93 -3.67 -2.86
N GLY A 14 -3.84 -3.99 -1.92
CA GLY A 14 -5.26 -4.22 -2.23
C GLY A 14 -5.97 -3.01 -2.86
N ALA A 15 -5.50 -1.80 -2.58
CA ALA A 15 -6.01 -0.55 -3.16
C ALA A 15 -5.23 -0.07 -4.40
N CYS A 16 -4.24 -0.84 -4.87
CA CYS A 16 -3.53 -0.56 -6.11
C CYS A 16 -4.35 -1.03 -7.32
N GLY A 17 -4.61 -0.12 -8.26
CA GLY A 17 -5.41 -0.38 -9.46
C GLY A 17 -4.71 -1.17 -10.58
N ALA A 18 -3.42 -1.52 -10.44
CA ALA A 18 -2.69 -2.28 -11.47
C ALA A 18 -3.32 -3.66 -11.70
N LEU A 19 -3.44 -4.13 -12.94
CA LEU A 19 -4.03 -5.44 -13.26
C LEU A 19 -2.96 -6.53 -13.50
N ASP A 20 -1.74 -6.09 -13.80
CA ASP A 20 -0.56 -6.89 -14.11
C ASP A 20 0.32 -7.19 -12.90
N CYS A 21 -0.18 -6.93 -11.69
CA CYS A 21 0.54 -7.13 -10.43
C CYS A 21 -0.34 -7.87 -9.42
N ASP A 22 0.15 -8.96 -8.83
CA ASP A 22 -0.53 -9.75 -7.80
C ASP A 22 -0.16 -9.28 -6.36
N GLY A 23 0.57 -8.17 -6.24
CA GLY A 23 0.97 -7.52 -4.98
C GLY A 23 2.45 -7.71 -4.63
N CYS A 24 2.99 -6.82 -3.81
CA CYS A 24 4.44 -6.66 -3.62
C CYS A 24 5.20 -7.94 -3.21
N ARG A 25 4.59 -8.82 -2.40
CA ARG A 25 5.22 -10.08 -1.95
C ARG A 25 4.89 -11.29 -2.83
N SER A 26 4.27 -11.08 -3.99
CA SER A 26 4.00 -12.15 -4.96
C SER A 26 5.12 -12.28 -6.00
N ASP A 27 5.09 -13.36 -6.78
CA ASP A 27 6.03 -13.57 -7.89
C ASP A 27 5.65 -12.73 -9.13
N ARG A 28 4.34 -12.57 -9.38
CA ARG A 28 3.82 -11.78 -10.51
C ARG A 28 3.64 -10.33 -10.09
N VAL A 29 4.55 -9.47 -10.48
CA VAL A 29 4.52 -8.04 -10.15
C VAL A 29 4.77 -7.18 -11.40
N ASP A 30 4.27 -5.94 -11.39
CA ASP A 30 4.51 -4.97 -12.47
C ASP A 30 5.96 -4.46 -12.48
N ASP A 31 6.33 -3.71 -13.52
CA ASP A 31 7.71 -3.26 -13.73
C ASP A 31 8.23 -2.29 -12.64
N TRP A 32 7.34 -1.51 -12.04
CA TRP A 32 7.70 -0.62 -10.93
C TRP A 32 8.02 -1.41 -9.66
N VAL A 33 7.21 -2.42 -9.35
CA VAL A 33 7.41 -3.29 -8.18
C VAL A 33 8.60 -4.24 -8.39
N LYS A 34 8.90 -4.67 -9.62
CA LYS A 34 10.13 -5.45 -9.93
C LYS A 34 11.39 -4.69 -9.50
N GLN A 35 11.43 -3.39 -9.76
CA GLN A 35 12.59 -2.52 -9.53
C GLN A 35 12.53 -1.78 -8.18
N CYS A 36 11.51 -2.02 -7.36
CA CYS A 36 11.33 -1.34 -6.09
C CYS A 36 12.47 -1.67 -5.09
N SER A 37 13.25 -0.65 -4.73
CA SER A 37 14.38 -0.75 -3.79
C SER A 37 13.93 -1.18 -2.39
N PHE A 38 12.77 -0.71 -1.89
CA PHE A 38 12.25 -1.11 -0.58
C PHE A 38 11.90 -2.60 -0.51
N ARG A 39 11.40 -3.18 -1.62
CA ARG A 39 11.11 -4.62 -1.72
C ARG A 39 12.40 -5.44 -1.65
N GLN A 40 13.44 -5.01 -2.36
CA GLN A 40 14.75 -5.67 -2.37
C GLN A 40 15.43 -5.56 -0.99
N CYS A 41 15.50 -4.33 -0.44
CA CYS A 41 16.08 -4.05 0.87
C CYS A 41 15.42 -4.85 1.99
N ALA A 42 14.09 -4.94 2.03
CA ALA A 42 13.38 -5.73 3.04
C ALA A 42 13.71 -7.23 2.94
N ARG A 43 13.83 -7.77 1.72
CA ARG A 43 14.24 -9.16 1.48
C ARG A 43 15.68 -9.41 1.93
N GLU A 44 16.60 -8.54 1.57
CA GLU A 44 18.03 -8.65 1.95
C GLU A 44 18.24 -8.55 3.46
N LYS A 45 17.51 -7.65 4.12
CA LYS A 45 17.53 -7.49 5.58
C LYS A 45 16.68 -8.53 6.32
N ASN A 46 15.97 -9.41 5.60
CA ASN A 46 15.06 -10.41 6.14
C ASN A 46 14.03 -9.81 7.14
N ILE A 47 13.40 -8.70 6.74
CA ILE A 47 12.35 -8.03 7.52
C ILE A 47 11.04 -8.00 6.74
N ASP A 48 9.93 -8.17 7.44
CA ASP A 48 8.61 -8.10 6.82
C ASP A 48 8.24 -6.67 6.44
N PHE A 49 8.46 -5.73 7.36
CA PHE A 49 8.06 -4.34 7.21
C PHE A 49 9.18 -3.40 7.61
N CYS A 50 9.26 -2.26 6.91
CA CYS A 50 10.26 -1.24 7.15
C CYS A 50 10.25 -0.75 8.60
N CYS A 51 9.11 -0.76 9.30
CA CYS A 51 8.99 -0.37 10.70
C CYS A 51 9.77 -1.25 11.70
N PHE A 52 10.23 -2.43 11.24
CA PHE A 52 11.09 -3.36 11.99
C PHE A 52 12.57 -3.26 11.59
N CYS A 53 12.92 -2.39 10.64
CA CYS A 53 14.31 -2.06 10.34
C CYS A 53 14.92 -1.24 11.48
N LEU A 54 16.20 -1.47 11.79
CA LEU A 54 16.95 -0.67 12.77
C LEU A 54 17.08 0.80 12.32
N ASP A 55 17.15 1.03 11.02
CA ASP A 55 17.29 2.37 10.43
C ASP A 55 15.95 3.09 10.24
N TYR A 56 14.84 2.60 10.81
CA TYR A 56 13.52 3.14 10.52
C TYR A 56 13.20 4.44 11.27
N PRO A 57 12.65 5.47 10.58
CA PRO A 57 12.55 5.60 9.13
C PRO A 57 13.90 6.00 8.51
N CYS A 58 14.33 5.30 7.46
CA CYS A 58 15.53 5.71 6.74
C CYS A 58 15.19 6.87 5.79
N GLU A 59 16.19 7.68 5.43
CA GLU A 59 16.02 8.87 4.59
C GLU A 59 15.23 8.58 3.31
N ALA A 60 15.62 7.56 2.54
CA ALA A 60 14.92 7.19 1.31
C ALA A 60 13.43 6.84 1.52
N LEU A 61 13.10 6.14 2.62
CA LEU A 61 11.70 5.86 2.96
C LEU A 61 10.98 7.14 3.37
N HIS A 62 11.62 7.99 4.18
CA HIS A 62 11.06 9.27 4.59
C HIS A 62 10.73 10.16 3.39
N GLU A 63 11.64 10.32 2.45
CA GLU A 63 11.42 11.07 1.21
C GLU A 63 10.26 10.49 0.40
N PHE A 64 10.24 9.16 0.21
CA PHE A 64 9.18 8.49 -0.55
C PHE A 64 7.79 8.65 0.11
N MET A 65 7.72 8.61 1.45
CA MET A 65 6.48 8.85 2.20
C MET A 65 5.97 10.30 2.10
N ASN A 66 6.81 11.24 1.68
CA ASN A 66 6.49 12.67 1.61
C ASN A 66 6.59 13.22 0.18
N ASP A 67 6.61 12.35 -0.83
CA ASP A 67 6.67 12.77 -2.22
C ASP A 67 5.32 13.32 -2.72
N LYS A 68 5.22 13.58 -4.02
CA LYS A 68 4.00 14.17 -4.59
C LYS A 68 2.79 13.23 -4.61
N TRP A 69 2.93 11.93 -4.37
CA TRP A 69 1.87 10.94 -4.59
C TRP A 69 1.05 10.68 -3.30
N PRO A 70 -0.24 11.04 -3.27
CA PRO A 70 -1.03 11.00 -2.02
C PRO A 70 -1.12 9.63 -1.34
N HIS A 71 -1.11 8.54 -2.11
CA HIS A 71 -1.16 7.20 -1.55
C HIS A 71 0.12 6.84 -0.76
N HIS A 72 1.26 7.46 -1.06
CA HIS A 72 2.49 7.28 -0.29
C HIS A 72 2.41 7.91 1.10
N TRP A 73 1.64 8.98 1.29
CA TRP A 73 1.45 9.62 2.59
C TRP A 73 0.79 8.69 3.61
N THR A 74 0.07 7.66 3.15
CA THR A 74 -0.52 6.64 4.03
C THR A 74 0.51 5.70 4.67
N MET A 75 1.73 5.64 4.14
CA MET A 75 2.74 4.66 4.54
C MET A 75 3.17 4.83 5.99
N GLN A 76 3.42 6.07 6.45
CA GLN A 76 3.82 6.33 7.83
C GLN A 76 2.76 5.84 8.84
N PRO A 77 1.49 6.29 8.78
CA PRO A 77 0.48 5.81 9.72
C PRO A 77 0.20 4.30 9.58
N ASN A 78 0.33 3.74 8.36
CA ASN A 78 0.22 2.28 8.17
C ASN A 78 1.33 1.53 8.90
N LEU A 79 2.58 1.95 8.74
CA LEU A 79 3.75 1.34 9.39
C LEU A 79 3.70 1.49 10.91
N GLU A 80 3.24 2.65 11.43
CA GLU A 80 2.98 2.85 12.86
C GLU A 80 1.89 1.90 13.38
N CYS A 81 0.79 1.73 12.63
CA CYS A 81 -0.26 0.79 12.97
C CYS A 81 0.23 -0.66 12.96
N ILE A 82 0.99 -1.07 11.94
CA ILE A 82 1.58 -2.42 11.85
C ILE A 82 2.51 -2.67 13.04
N LYS A 83 3.38 -1.71 13.38
CA LYS A 83 4.31 -1.83 14.50
C LYS A 83 3.59 -1.96 15.85
N LYS A 84 2.51 -1.20 16.05
CA LYS A 84 1.77 -1.14 17.31
C LYS A 84 0.75 -2.28 17.47
N ASN A 85 0.05 -2.63 16.40
CA ASN A 85 -1.16 -3.46 16.44
C ASN A 85 -1.02 -4.79 15.68
N GLY A 86 0.05 -4.94 14.89
CA GLY A 86 0.27 -6.10 14.02
C GLY A 86 -0.40 -5.96 12.65
N VAL A 87 0.15 -6.71 11.68
CA VAL A 87 -0.27 -6.68 10.27
C VAL A 87 -1.71 -7.11 10.06
N GLU A 88 -2.21 -8.13 10.79
CA GLU A 88 -3.57 -8.65 10.63
C GLU A 88 -4.63 -7.59 10.94
N LYS A 89 -4.47 -6.87 12.05
CA LYS A 89 -5.40 -5.78 12.43
C LYS A 89 -5.36 -4.65 11.41
N TRP A 90 -4.16 -4.30 10.94
CA TRP A 90 -4.01 -3.28 9.90
C TRP A 90 -4.66 -3.72 8.58
N LEU A 91 -4.47 -4.96 8.13
CA LEU A 91 -5.09 -5.48 6.90
C LEU A 91 -6.61 -5.45 6.94
N LEU A 92 -7.22 -5.80 8.08
CA LEU A 92 -8.68 -5.70 8.28
C LEU A 92 -9.16 -4.24 8.18
N ALA A 93 -8.44 -3.30 8.80
CA ALA A 93 -8.75 -1.89 8.71
C ALA A 93 -8.63 -1.37 7.27
N GLN A 94 -7.55 -1.72 6.56
CA GLN A 94 -7.36 -1.33 5.16
C GLN A 94 -8.44 -1.92 4.25
N GLN A 95 -8.86 -3.16 4.47
CA GLN A 95 -9.95 -3.75 3.69
C GLN A 95 -11.26 -2.97 3.86
N GLN A 96 -11.58 -2.54 5.08
CA GLN A 96 -12.78 -1.72 5.34
C GLN A 96 -12.64 -0.30 4.77
N GLU A 97 -11.46 0.31 4.88
CA GLU A 97 -11.17 1.63 4.36
C GLU A 97 -11.33 1.66 2.83
N TRP A 98 -10.70 0.71 2.15
CA TRP A 98 -10.70 0.57 0.70
C TRP A 98 -11.86 -0.27 0.16
N SER A 99 -13.02 -0.15 0.79
CA SER A 99 -14.28 -0.72 0.32
C SER A 99 -15.34 0.36 0.12
N CYS A 100 -16.06 0.28 -1.00
CA CYS A 100 -17.18 1.16 -1.28
C CYS A 100 -18.25 1.04 -0.19
N LYS A 101 -18.58 2.14 0.48
CA LYS A 101 -19.57 2.14 1.57
C LYS A 101 -21.00 1.80 1.13
N SER A 102 -21.29 1.85 -0.18
CA SER A 102 -22.61 1.51 -0.75
C SER A 102 -22.76 0.02 -1.11
N CYS A 103 -21.73 -0.61 -1.68
CA CYS A 103 -21.84 -1.99 -2.19
C CYS A 103 -20.76 -2.95 -1.71
N ALA A 104 -19.88 -2.51 -0.80
CA ALA A 104 -18.74 -3.25 -0.25
C ALA A 104 -17.71 -3.75 -1.28
N ALA A 105 -17.80 -3.34 -2.55
CA ALA A 105 -16.77 -3.66 -3.54
C ALA A 105 -15.45 -2.98 -3.16
N ALA A 106 -14.33 -3.69 -3.36
CA ALA A 106 -13.01 -3.08 -3.24
C ALA A 106 -12.86 -1.88 -4.19
N ILE A 107 -12.20 -0.83 -3.71
CA ILE A 107 -11.92 0.40 -4.45
C ILE A 107 -10.42 0.70 -4.45
N TYR A 108 -9.97 1.55 -5.38
CA TYR A 108 -8.55 1.86 -5.57
C TYR A 108 -8.23 3.34 -5.30
N TRP A 109 -6.95 3.64 -5.00
CA TRP A 109 -6.47 4.97 -4.57
C TRP A 109 -7.02 6.17 -5.36
N TYR A 110 -7.11 6.04 -6.68
CA TYR A 110 -7.47 7.13 -7.58
C TYR A 110 -8.82 6.90 -8.29
N GLN A 111 -9.61 5.93 -7.81
CA GLN A 111 -10.87 5.57 -8.44
C GLN A 111 -11.97 6.57 -8.06
N LYS A 112 -12.40 7.42 -9.01
CA LYS A 112 -13.44 8.44 -8.78
C LYS A 112 -14.87 7.89 -8.68
N ARG A 113 -15.13 6.71 -9.25
CA ARG A 113 -16.47 6.09 -9.28
C ARG A 113 -16.38 4.58 -9.06
N CYS A 114 -17.19 4.08 -8.13
CA CYS A 114 -17.36 2.65 -7.89
C CYS A 114 -18.15 1.99 -9.04
N ARG A 115 -17.96 0.69 -9.24
CA ARG A 115 -18.74 -0.11 -10.20
C ARG A 115 -20.25 -0.08 -9.97
N CYS A 116 -20.70 0.19 -8.74
CA CYS A 116 -22.13 0.35 -8.43
C CYS A 116 -22.69 1.74 -8.79
N GLY A 117 -21.86 2.65 -9.30
CA GLY A 117 -22.25 4.02 -9.65
C GLY A 117 -21.94 5.05 -8.57
N GLN A 118 -21.68 4.64 -7.32
CA GLN A 118 -21.33 5.54 -6.22
C GLN A 118 -20.10 6.41 -6.55
N GLN A 119 -20.20 7.71 -6.30
CA GLN A 119 -19.05 8.63 -6.36
C GLN A 119 -18.17 8.43 -5.13
N LEU A 120 -16.86 8.37 -5.35
CA LEU A 120 -15.85 8.12 -4.33
C LEU A 120 -15.05 9.39 -4.07
N ASP A 121 -14.63 9.57 -2.82
CA ASP A 121 -13.71 10.63 -2.42
C ASP A 121 -12.28 10.18 -2.74
N ALA A 122 -11.89 10.34 -4.02
CA ALA A 122 -10.60 9.89 -4.52
C ALA A 122 -9.61 11.05 -4.57
N TRP A 123 -8.34 10.76 -4.30
CA TRP A 123 -7.28 11.73 -4.53
C TRP A 123 -7.14 12.05 -6.02
N GLU A 124 -6.63 13.25 -6.30
CA GLU A 124 -6.20 13.62 -7.64
C GLU A 124 -4.81 13.07 -7.93
N LEU A 125 -4.56 12.72 -9.18
CA LEU A 125 -3.22 12.36 -9.62
C LEU A 125 -2.37 13.65 -9.65
N PRO A 126 -1.14 13.61 -9.12
CA PRO A 126 -0.22 14.73 -9.23
C PRO A 126 0.07 15.05 -10.71
N ALA A 127 0.24 16.34 -11.01
CA ALA A 127 0.71 16.80 -12.32
C ALA A 127 2.15 16.34 -12.64
#